data_AF-A0A496SEA4-F1
#
_entry.id   AF-A0A496SEA4-F1
#
_cell.length_a   1.000
_cell.length_b   1.000
_cell.length_c   1.000
_cell.angle_alpha   90.00
_cell.angle_beta   90.00
_cell.angle_gamma   90.00
#
_symmetry.space_group_name_H-M   'P 1'
#
loop_
_entity.id
_entity.type
_entity.pdbx_description
1 polymer ?
#
loop_
_entity_poly.entity_id
_entity_poly.type
_entity_poly.pdbx_seq_one_letter_code
_entity_poly.pdbx_strand_id
1 'polypeptide(L)'
;MTDRRQFIKAGLVLGAGIVLLRGAPVLGRIGKDVPRSLLDSFPRRSPYLTSRPDGDGLVLVPSGHEEPAYRLNKVASAIWELCNGRHSPRQIAKVLTGRFEVSEDDCLKDVLDFLSLMHREGLISV
;
A
#
# COMPACT_ATOMS: atom_id res chain seq x y z
N MET A 1 -26.16 -4.72 10.14
CA MET A 1 -26.70 -3.37 9.85
C MET A 1 -25.56 -2.39 10.05
N THR A 2 -24.68 -2.29 9.05
CA THR A 2 -23.38 -1.62 9.17
C THR A 2 -23.56 -0.13 9.03
N ASP A 3 -23.10 0.60 10.04
CA ASP A 3 -23.47 1.99 10.34
C ASP A 3 -22.91 2.98 9.30
N ARG A 4 -23.82 3.66 8.59
CA ARG A 4 -23.53 4.72 7.60
C ARG A 4 -22.71 5.90 8.18
N ARG A 5 -22.56 5.98 9.50
CA ARG A 5 -21.92 7.12 10.19
C ARG A 5 -20.40 7.01 10.34
N GLN A 6 -19.77 5.87 10.08
CA GLN A 6 -18.30 5.78 10.08
C GLN A 6 -17.64 6.41 8.85
N PHE A 7 -18.39 6.58 7.74
CA PHE A 7 -17.82 7.10 6.49
C PHE A 7 -17.57 8.62 6.50
N ILE A 8 -18.28 9.39 7.34
CA ILE A 8 -18.22 10.87 7.31
C ILE A 8 -17.07 11.44 8.17
N LYS A 9 -16.31 10.61 8.91
CA LYS A 9 -15.11 11.04 9.66
C LYS A 9 -13.78 10.64 9.03
N ALA A 10 -13.76 9.94 7.90
CA ALA A 10 -12.52 9.63 7.16
C ALA A 10 -12.30 10.58 5.95
N GLY A 11 -12.90 11.78 5.98
CA GLY A 11 -12.40 12.88 5.20
C GLY A 11 -10.98 13.20 5.69
N LEU A 12 -9.99 13.10 4.79
CA LEU A 12 -8.59 13.44 5.00
C LEU A 12 -7.70 12.35 5.68
N VAL A 13 -7.62 11.17 5.07
CA VAL A 13 -6.36 10.38 5.09
C VAL A 13 -5.98 10.07 3.65
N LEU A 14 -5.59 11.12 2.91
CA LEU A 14 -4.77 10.95 1.70
C LEU A 14 -3.39 10.51 2.18
N GLY A 15 -2.98 9.31 1.81
CA GLY A 15 -1.78 8.69 2.31
C GLY A 15 -2.08 7.30 2.83
N ALA A 16 -1.73 6.29 2.03
CA ALA A 16 -1.77 4.88 2.36
C ALA A 16 -1.09 4.61 3.72
N GLY A 17 -1.84 4.67 4.82
CA GLY A 17 -1.37 4.48 6.19
C GLY A 17 -0.65 3.14 6.39
N ILE A 18 0.68 3.13 6.24
CA ILE A 18 1.54 2.06 6.74
C ILE A 18 1.95 2.44 8.16
N VAL A 19 1.68 1.56 9.12
CA VAL A 19 2.24 1.69 10.47
C VAL A 19 3.48 0.80 10.53
N LEU A 20 4.65 1.43 10.69
CA LEU A 20 5.91 0.75 10.96
C LEU A 20 5.95 0.35 12.43
N LEU A 21 6.14 -0.94 12.72
CA LEU A 21 6.21 -1.43 14.11
C LEU A 21 7.60 -1.24 14.74
N ARG A 22 8.63 -0.89 13.96
CA ARG A 22 10.02 -0.70 14.41
C ARG A 22 10.62 0.69 14.11
N GLY A 23 9.81 1.75 14.00
CA GLY A 23 10.32 3.12 13.78
C GLY A 23 9.21 4.12 13.45
N ALA A 24 9.54 5.42 13.48
CA ALA A 24 8.58 6.54 13.44
C ALA A 24 7.50 6.45 12.33
N PRO A 25 6.29 6.97 12.57
CA PRO A 25 5.21 6.99 11.58
C PRO A 25 5.63 7.84 10.37
N VAL A 26 5.93 7.19 9.24
CA VAL A 26 6.22 7.91 8.00
C VAL A 26 4.94 8.03 7.21
N LEU A 27 4.17 9.09 7.48
CA LEU A 27 3.24 9.65 6.50
C LEU A 27 2.99 11.14 6.75
N GLY A 28 4.09 11.90 6.74
CA GLY A 28 4.06 13.26 6.25
C GLY A 28 4.37 13.21 4.76
N ARG A 29 3.37 13.53 3.91
CA ARG A 29 3.48 13.81 2.45
C ARG A 29 4.81 13.36 1.83
N ILE A 30 4.85 12.21 1.14
CA ILE A 30 5.95 11.94 0.22
C ILE A 30 5.82 12.95 -0.93
N GLY A 31 6.39 14.11 -0.69
CA GLY A 31 6.47 15.17 -1.65
C GLY A 31 7.46 14.79 -2.74
N LYS A 32 6.92 14.44 -3.89
CA LYS A 32 7.33 14.92 -5.22
C LYS A 32 8.33 14.09 -6.06
N ASP A 33 8.99 13.06 -5.52
CA ASP A 33 9.92 12.25 -6.34
C ASP A 33 9.49 10.77 -6.42
N VAL A 34 8.38 10.52 -7.11
CA VAL A 34 8.07 9.16 -7.60
C VAL A 34 9.10 8.82 -8.68
N PRO A 35 9.92 7.77 -8.50
CA PRO A 35 10.90 7.39 -9.52
C PRO A 35 10.20 7.13 -10.85
N ARG A 36 10.70 7.69 -11.96
CA ARG A 36 10.14 7.40 -13.30
C ARG A 36 10.11 5.90 -13.60
N SER A 37 11.10 5.17 -13.09
CA SER A 37 11.15 3.71 -13.19
C SER A 37 9.92 3.04 -12.60
N LEU A 38 9.30 3.62 -11.57
CA LEU A 38 8.13 3.07 -10.90
C LEU A 38 6.87 3.18 -11.77
N LEU A 39 6.70 4.28 -12.51
CA LEU A 39 5.47 4.60 -13.27
C LEU A 39 5.13 3.53 -14.31
N ASP A 40 6.15 3.00 -14.98
CA ASP A 40 6.03 2.00 -16.05
C ASP A 40 6.48 0.60 -15.59
N SER A 41 6.64 0.40 -14.28
CA SER A 41 7.09 -0.88 -13.70
C SER A 41 5.97 -1.90 -13.52
N PHE A 42 6.38 -3.12 -13.18
CA PHE A 42 5.50 -4.20 -12.74
C PHE A 42 5.95 -4.67 -11.35
N PRO A 43 5.51 -3.99 -10.27
CA PRO A 43 5.99 -4.24 -8.93
C PRO A 43 5.79 -5.69 -8.49
N ARG A 44 6.86 -6.28 -7.97
CA ARG A 44 6.89 -7.65 -7.45
C ARG A 44 7.39 -7.64 -6.01
N ARG A 45 6.59 -8.24 -5.12
CA ARG A 45 6.94 -8.47 -3.70
C ARG A 45 8.25 -9.23 -3.55
N SER A 46 9.04 -8.84 -2.54
CA SER A 46 10.22 -9.57 -2.11
C SER A 46 9.85 -10.98 -1.68
N PRO A 47 10.59 -12.03 -2.10
CA PRO A 47 10.35 -13.41 -1.67
C PRO A 47 10.68 -13.62 -0.19
N TYR A 48 11.39 -12.68 0.45
CA TYR A 48 11.76 -12.73 1.86
C TYR A 48 10.71 -12.12 2.78
N LEU A 49 9.55 -11.75 2.25
CA LEU A 49 8.41 -11.28 3.02
C LEU A 49 7.22 -12.21 2.81
N THR A 50 6.62 -12.61 3.92
CA THR A 50 5.31 -13.27 3.94
C THR A 50 4.27 -12.28 4.45
N SER A 51 3.03 -12.42 3.99
CA SER A 51 1.91 -11.60 4.47
C SER A 51 0.88 -12.47 5.16
N ARG A 52 0.37 -12.02 6.31
CA ARG A 52 -0.68 -12.69 7.10
C ARG A 52 -1.87 -11.75 7.30
N PRO A 53 -3.12 -12.25 7.26
CA PRO A 53 -4.30 -11.48 7.64
C PRO A 53 -4.22 -10.93 9.07
N ASP A 54 -4.63 -9.68 9.25
CA ASP A 54 -4.68 -9.03 10.56
C ASP A 54 -5.79 -7.96 10.59
N GLY A 55 -6.92 -8.30 11.20
CA GLY A 55 -8.12 -7.48 11.15
C GLY A 55 -8.67 -7.33 9.73
N ASP A 56 -8.78 -6.09 9.26
CA ASP A 56 -9.23 -5.74 7.90
C ASP A 56 -8.07 -5.54 6.91
N GLY A 57 -6.84 -5.80 7.34
CA GLY A 57 -5.62 -5.62 6.58
C GLY A 57 -4.66 -6.80 6.67
N LEU A 58 -3.37 -6.50 6.49
CA LEU A 58 -2.29 -7.49 6.47
C LEU A 58 -1.16 -7.03 7.38
N VAL A 59 -0.43 -8.00 7.92
CA VAL A 59 0.91 -7.77 8.45
C VAL A 59 1.95 -8.43 7.57
N LEU A 60 3.09 -7.78 7.40
CA LEU A 60 4.24 -8.31 6.67
C LEU A 60 5.30 -8.81 7.64
N VAL A 61 5.70 -10.07 7.46
CA VAL A 61 6.61 -10.80 8.32
C VAL A 61 7.84 -11.21 7.50
N PRO A 62 9.05 -10.73 7.85
CA PRO A 62 10.29 -11.17 7.23
C PRO A 62 10.53 -12.68 7.42
N SER A 63 11.10 -13.34 6.42
CA SER A 63 11.49 -14.74 6.51
C SER A 63 12.43 -14.97 7.69
N GLY A 64 12.16 -15.98 8.51
CA GLY A 64 12.94 -16.29 9.71
C GLY A 64 12.58 -15.47 10.96
N HIS A 65 11.54 -14.64 10.89
CA HIS A 65 11.00 -13.91 12.03
C HIS A 65 9.54 -14.32 12.30
N GLU A 66 9.13 -14.32 13.57
CA GLU A 66 7.74 -14.59 13.96
C GLU A 66 6.91 -13.29 14.07
N GLU A 67 7.59 -12.20 14.42
CA GLU A 67 6.98 -10.90 14.65
C GLU A 67 6.84 -10.09 13.35
N PRO A 68 5.71 -9.42 13.12
CA PRO A 68 5.52 -8.58 11.96
C PRO A 68 6.37 -7.32 12.03
N ALA A 69 6.94 -6.91 10.89
CA ALA A 69 7.70 -5.67 10.76
C ALA A 69 6.82 -4.50 10.31
N TYR A 70 5.80 -4.79 9.49
CA TYR A 70 4.90 -3.78 8.90
C TYR A 70 3.46 -4.20 9.09
N ARG A 71 2.58 -3.23 9.39
CA ARG A 71 1.13 -3.42 9.39
C ARG A 71 0.51 -2.53 8.31
N LEU A 72 -0.23 -3.18 7.42
CA LEU A 72 -0.93 -2.57 6.29
C LEU A 72 -2.41 -2.45 6.62
N ASN A 73 -2.99 -1.29 6.36
CA ASN A 73 -4.44 -1.14 6.39
C ASN A 73 -5.09 -1.85 5.18
N LYS A 74 -6.42 -1.84 5.11
CA LYS A 74 -7.20 -2.45 4.01
C LYS A 74 -6.76 -2.00 2.61
N VAL A 75 -6.47 -0.71 2.41
CA VAL A 75 -6.09 -0.15 1.10
C VAL A 75 -4.68 -0.58 0.71
N ALA A 76 -3.71 -0.39 1.61
CA ALA A 76 -2.32 -0.82 1.43
C ALA A 76 -2.22 -2.35 1.20
N SER A 77 -3.07 -3.12 1.88
CA SER A 77 -3.16 -4.57 1.68
C SER A 77 -3.62 -4.93 0.28
N ALA A 78 -4.64 -4.23 -0.24
CA ALA A 78 -5.12 -4.46 -1.61
C ALA A 78 -4.07 -4.08 -2.66
N ILE A 79 -3.30 -3.01 -2.44
CA ILE A 79 -2.17 -2.64 -3.31
C ILE A 79 -1.10 -3.75 -3.26
N TRP A 80 -0.72 -4.21 -2.06
CA TRP A 80 0.27 -5.26 -1.85
C TRP A 80 -0.09 -6.57 -2.54
N GLU A 81 -1.35 -6.99 -2.50
CA GLU A 81 -1.84 -8.20 -3.18
C GLU A 81 -1.65 -8.13 -4.71
N LEU A 82 -1.80 -6.93 -5.28
CA LEU A 82 -1.64 -6.68 -6.72
C LEU A 82 -0.17 -6.51 -7.15
N CYS A 83 0.77 -6.39 -6.21
CA CYS A 83 2.23 -6.38 -6.45
C CYS A 83 2.77 -7.78 -6.78
N ASN A 84 2.26 -8.38 -7.84
CA ASN A 84 2.56 -9.74 -8.29
C ASN A 84 3.44 -9.77 -9.55
N GLY A 85 3.95 -8.63 -9.98
CA GLY A 85 4.74 -8.49 -11.22
C GLY A 85 3.91 -8.56 -12.50
N ARG A 86 2.58 -8.40 -12.44
CA ARG A 86 1.69 -8.45 -13.61
C ARG A 86 0.88 -7.18 -13.85
N HIS A 87 0.80 -6.29 -12.85
CA HIS A 87 0.04 -5.06 -12.94
C HIS A 87 0.96 -3.86 -12.79
N SER A 88 0.83 -2.87 -13.67
CA SER A 88 1.48 -1.57 -13.52
C SER A 88 0.75 -0.69 -12.49
N PRO A 89 1.36 0.38 -11.95
CA PRO A 89 0.70 1.25 -10.99
C PRO A 89 -0.66 1.79 -11.47
N ARG A 90 -0.79 2.15 -12.76
CA ARG A 90 -2.07 2.58 -13.35
C ARG A 90 -3.11 1.46 -13.36
N GLN A 91 -2.70 0.23 -13.68
CA GLN A 91 -3.61 -0.92 -13.65
C GLN A 91 -4.06 -1.24 -12.22
N ILE A 92 -3.14 -1.14 -11.25
CA ILE A 92 -3.45 -1.29 -9.83
C ILE A 92 -4.48 -0.24 -9.41
N ALA A 93 -4.23 1.05 -9.71
CA ALA A 93 -5.15 2.13 -9.39
C ALA A 93 -6.55 1.89 -9.99
N LYS A 94 -6.62 1.49 -11.27
CA LYS A 94 -7.89 1.18 -11.94
C LYS A 94 -8.66 0.00 -11.33
N VAL A 95 -7.96 -1.02 -10.84
CA VAL A 95 -8.60 -2.14 -10.12
C VAL A 95 -9.17 -1.67 -8.77
N LEU A 96 -8.46 -0.77 -8.09
CA LEU A 96 -8.83 -0.29 -6.76
C LEU A 96 -9.94 0.77 -6.79
N THR A 97 -10.00 1.62 -7.81
CA THR A 97 -11.07 2.63 -7.95
C THR A 97 -12.46 1.99 -7.98
N GLY A 98 -12.60 0.88 -8.71
CA GLY A 98 -13.84 0.08 -8.74
C GLY A 98 -14.19 -0.58 -7.41
N ARG A 99 -13.21 -0.80 -6.52
CA ARG A 99 -13.40 -1.47 -5.22
C ARG A 99 -13.66 -0.48 -4.08
N PHE A 100 -13.14 0.74 -4.18
CA PHE A 100 -13.11 1.72 -3.08
C PHE A 100 -13.89 3.01 -3.37
N GLU A 101 -14.54 3.14 -4.54
CA GLU A 101 -15.33 4.32 -4.92
C GLU A 101 -14.54 5.65 -4.82
N VAL A 102 -13.26 5.61 -5.19
CA VAL A 102 -12.34 6.76 -5.21
C VAL A 102 -11.99 7.17 -6.64
N SER A 103 -11.52 8.41 -6.82
CA SER A 103 -11.03 8.90 -8.11
C SER A 103 -9.77 8.14 -8.55
N GLU A 104 -9.59 7.97 -9.86
CA GLU A 104 -8.39 7.29 -10.39
C GLU A 104 -7.11 8.06 -10.06
N ASP A 105 -7.15 9.40 -10.13
CA ASP A 105 -6.00 10.24 -9.81
C ASP A 105 -5.58 10.15 -8.35
N ASP A 106 -6.54 10.13 -7.41
CA ASP A 106 -6.20 10.02 -5.98
C ASP A 106 -5.75 8.60 -5.64
N CYS A 107 -6.40 7.59 -6.23
CA CYS A 107 -5.96 6.20 -6.08
C CYS A 107 -4.56 5.98 -6.64
N LEU A 108 -4.23 6.58 -7.79
CA LEU A 108 -2.91 6.48 -8.38
C LEU A 108 -1.85 7.13 -7.50
N LYS A 109 -2.13 8.29 -6.89
CA LYS A 109 -1.22 8.91 -5.91
C LYS A 109 -0.96 7.97 -4.73
N ASP A 110 -2.02 7.42 -4.13
CA ASP A 110 -1.88 6.49 -3.00
C ASP A 110 -1.08 5.23 -3.38
N VAL A 111 -1.30 4.68 -4.59
CA VAL A 111 -0.53 3.56 -5.13
C VAL A 111 0.94 3.94 -5.28
N LEU A 112 1.25 5.09 -5.90
CA LEU A 112 2.64 5.51 -6.13
C LEU A 112 3.37 5.84 -4.83
N ASP A 113 2.70 6.47 -3.86
CA ASP A 113 3.26 6.75 -2.53
C ASP A 113 3.60 5.45 -1.80
N PHE A 114 2.67 4.49 -1.82
CA PHE A 114 2.88 3.16 -1.24
C PHE A 114 4.04 2.43 -1.92
N LEU A 115 4.03 2.32 -3.25
CA LEU A 115 5.07 1.62 -4.00
C LEU A 115 6.44 2.27 -3.83
N SER A 116 6.51 3.60 -3.77
CA SER A 116 7.76 4.33 -3.54
C SER A 116 8.35 3.99 -2.18
N LEU A 117 7.51 3.97 -1.14
CA LEU A 117 7.92 3.55 0.21
C LEU A 117 8.42 2.10 0.20
N MET A 118 7.63 1.17 -0.33
CA MET A 118 7.99 -0.25 -0.33
C MET A 118 9.24 -0.54 -1.16
N HIS A 119 9.46 0.20 -2.25
CA HIS A 119 10.65 0.07 -3.08
C HIS A 119 11.90 0.59 -2.36
N ARG A 120 11.79 1.75 -1.70
CA ARG A 120 12.88 2.34 -0.91
C ARG A 120 13.31 1.42 0.24
N GLU A 121 12.36 0.76 0.89
CA GLU A 121 12.63 -0.21 1.97
C GLU A 121 13.09 -1.59 1.43
N GLY A 122 13.23 -1.77 0.11
CA GLY A 122 13.66 -3.03 -0.50
C GLY A 122 12.63 -4.18 -0.43
N LEU A 123 11.37 -3.85 -0.16
CA LEU A 123 10.29 -4.83 0.03
C LEU A 123 9.61 -5.23 -1.28
N ILE A 124 9.77 -4.41 -2.32
CA ILE A 124 9.37 -4.71 -3.69
C ILE A 124 10.52 -4.43 -4.67
N SER A 125 10.51 -5.17 -5.77
CA SER A 125 11.30 -4.92 -6.98
C SER A 125 10.39 -4.36 -8.07
N VAL A 126 10.94 -3.53 -8.94
CA VAL A 126 10.24 -2.87 -10.05
C VAL A 126 10.97 -3.09 -11.36
#